data_AF-A0AAU9PKL2-F1
#
_entry.id   AF-A0AAU9PKL2-F1
#
_cell.length_a   1.000
_cell.length_b   1.000
_cell.length_c   1.000
_cell.angle_alpha   90.00
_cell.angle_beta   90.00
_cell.angle_gamma   90.00
#
_symmetry.space_group_name_H-M   'P 1'
#
loop_
_entity.id
_entity.type
_entity.pdbx_description
1 polymer ?
#
loop_
_entity_poly.entity_id
_entity_poly.type
_entity_poly.pdbx_seq_one_letter_code
_entity_poly.pdbx_strand_id
1 'polypeptide(L)'
;MANGKTETTKDVYVGCTLTLNNHSFQINLMPVNIRSFDVIIDMDWLSPHHANILCREKAVRLHLSDHETLMIYGDKTVVNLRLISCIKAQKYLHKKNYAFLAHVMNKTKEEVDIKDIPVACDFPDVFPEDLPGIPPERQVEFRIDLVPGATLIAKSPYRLAPAEMQELSSQLSELLDKGFIRPSFSPWGAPVLFFKKKDGSFRMCIDYRELNKLTIKNRYPLPRIDDLFHQLQGASYFSKIYLRSGYHQLRVREEDIPRTAF
;
A
#
# COMPACT_ATOMS: atom_id res chain seq x y z
N MET A 1 -13.52 -26.87 7.53
CA MET A 1 -12.66 -25.78 7.02
C MET A 1 -12.11 -24.95 8.19
N ALA A 2 -11.03 -24.18 8.00
CA ALA A 2 -10.42 -23.36 9.08
C ALA A 2 -11.35 -22.29 9.69
N ASN A 3 -12.52 -22.07 9.10
CA ASN A 3 -13.62 -21.23 9.61
C ASN A 3 -14.68 -22.00 10.43
N GLY A 4 -14.43 -23.28 10.76
CA GLY A 4 -15.36 -24.12 11.52
C GLY A 4 -16.58 -24.65 10.75
N LYS A 5 -16.74 -24.30 9.45
CA LYS A 5 -17.81 -24.86 8.62
C LYS A 5 -17.46 -26.27 8.10
N THR A 6 -18.45 -27.15 8.12
CA THR A 6 -18.41 -28.47 7.50
C THR A 6 -18.86 -28.35 6.05
N GLU A 7 -18.00 -28.79 5.12
CA GLU A 7 -18.34 -28.95 3.70
C GLU A 7 -18.46 -30.46 3.44
N THR A 8 -19.50 -30.87 2.73
CA THR A 8 -19.73 -32.27 2.38
C THR A 8 -19.84 -32.40 0.88
N THR A 9 -19.12 -33.36 0.30
CA THR A 9 -19.24 -33.72 -1.12
C THR A 9 -19.58 -35.20 -1.25
N LYS A 10 -20.35 -35.55 -2.28
CA LYS A 10 -20.77 -36.93 -2.58
C LYS A 10 -19.98 -37.54 -3.75
N ASP A 11 -19.21 -36.71 -4.45
CA ASP A 11 -18.51 -37.10 -5.66
C ASP A 11 -17.04 -37.39 -5.35
N VAL A 12 -16.48 -38.37 -6.04
CA VAL A 12 -15.05 -38.71 -5.97
C VAL A 12 -14.53 -38.89 -7.39
N TYR A 13 -13.52 -38.11 -7.76
CA TYR A 13 -12.77 -38.32 -8.99
C TYR A 13 -11.72 -39.40 -8.73
N VAL A 14 -11.84 -40.54 -9.41
CA VAL A 14 -10.98 -41.70 -9.22
C VAL A 14 -9.92 -41.76 -10.33
N GLY A 15 -8.69 -42.14 -9.97
CA GLY A 15 -7.61 -42.36 -10.95
C GLY A 15 -7.02 -41.08 -11.53
N CYS A 16 -7.02 -39.99 -10.76
CA CYS A 16 -6.34 -38.76 -11.16
C CYS A 16 -4.82 -38.94 -11.06
N THR A 17 -4.09 -38.25 -11.92
CA THR A 17 -2.62 -38.26 -11.89
C THR A 17 -2.12 -36.99 -11.20
N LEU A 18 -1.40 -37.16 -10.10
CA LEU A 18 -0.66 -36.12 -9.41
C LEU A 18 0.80 -36.16 -9.86
N THR A 19 1.29 -35.09 -10.47
CA THR A 19 2.69 -34.98 -10.90
C THR A 19 3.49 -34.10 -9.94
N LEU A 20 4.52 -34.67 -9.30
CA LEU A 20 5.43 -33.98 -8.37
C LEU A 20 6.87 -34.17 -8.87
N ASN A 21 7.56 -33.08 -9.21
CA ASN A 21 8.99 -33.11 -9.62
C ASN A 21 9.30 -34.21 -10.66
N ASN A 22 8.47 -34.33 -11.71
CA ASN A 22 8.53 -35.32 -12.79
C ASN A 22 8.14 -36.77 -12.43
N HIS A 23 7.74 -37.05 -11.19
CA HIS A 23 7.14 -38.33 -10.81
C HIS A 23 5.62 -38.22 -10.85
N SER A 24 4.96 -39.24 -11.39
CA SER A 24 3.51 -39.29 -11.49
C SER A 24 2.95 -40.33 -10.51
N PHE A 25 1.95 -39.92 -9.75
CA PHE A 25 1.30 -40.74 -8.74
C PHE A 25 -0.20 -40.79 -8.99
N GLN A 26 -0.83 -41.89 -8.59
CA GLN A 26 -2.29 -42.00 -8.61
C GLN A 26 -2.86 -41.36 -7.34
N ILE A 27 -3.92 -40.56 -7.50
CA ILE A 27 -4.66 -39.94 -6.41
C ILE A 27 -6.16 -39.93 -6.73
N ASN A 28 -6.99 -40.09 -5.71
CA ASN A 28 -8.42 -39.85 -5.81
C ASN A 28 -8.73 -38.48 -5.21
N LEU A 29 -9.58 -37.68 -5.85
CA LEU A 29 -9.85 -36.30 -5.45
C LEU A 29 -11.33 -36.13 -5.10
N MET A 30 -11.59 -35.45 -4.00
CA MET A 30 -12.93 -35.05 -3.59
C MET A 30 -13.11 -33.55 -3.88
N PRO A 31 -14.08 -33.13 -4.71
CA PRO A 31 -14.29 -31.72 -4.99
C PRO A 31 -14.82 -31.02 -3.75
N VAL A 32 -14.08 -30.01 -3.29
CA VAL A 32 -14.46 -29.13 -2.18
C VAL A 32 -14.19 -27.70 -2.59
N ASN A 33 -15.09 -26.77 -2.24
CA ASN A 33 -14.92 -25.36 -2.55
C ASN A 33 -13.88 -24.72 -1.61
N ILE A 34 -12.61 -24.79 -1.99
CA ILE A 34 -11.48 -24.23 -1.24
C ILE A 34 -11.01 -22.97 -1.96
N ARG A 35 -10.93 -21.83 -1.25
CA ARG A 35 -10.59 -20.54 -1.88
C ARG A 35 -9.09 -20.30 -2.10
N SER A 36 -8.22 -21.06 -1.43
CA SER A 36 -6.80 -20.73 -1.33
C SER A 36 -5.84 -21.79 -1.87
N PHE A 37 -6.34 -22.98 -2.25
CA PHE A 37 -5.54 -24.09 -2.73
C PHE A 37 -6.29 -24.83 -3.83
N ASP A 38 -5.58 -25.24 -4.87
CA ASP A 38 -6.15 -26.02 -5.97
C ASP A 38 -6.41 -27.48 -5.56
N VAL A 39 -5.50 -28.08 -4.79
CA VAL A 39 -5.58 -29.46 -4.28
C VAL A 39 -4.99 -29.50 -2.87
N ILE A 40 -5.66 -30.21 -1.96
CA ILE A 40 -5.12 -30.57 -0.64
C ILE A 40 -4.89 -32.08 -0.63
N ILE A 41 -3.67 -32.49 -0.29
CA ILE A 41 -3.29 -33.89 -0.15
C ILE A 41 -3.30 -34.22 1.34
N ASP A 42 -4.10 -35.21 1.73
CA ASP A 42 -4.27 -35.60 3.12
C ASP A 42 -3.57 -36.94 3.41
N MET A 43 -3.75 -37.42 4.64
CA MET A 43 -3.15 -38.63 5.18
C MET A 43 -3.56 -39.90 4.42
N ASP A 44 -4.70 -39.90 3.74
CA ASP A 44 -5.18 -40.98 2.89
C ASP A 44 -4.23 -41.28 1.73
N TRP A 45 -3.61 -40.24 1.18
CA TRP A 45 -2.59 -40.37 0.14
C TRP A 45 -1.17 -40.41 0.70
N LEU A 46 -0.87 -39.64 1.75
CA LEU A 46 0.49 -39.57 2.33
C LEU A 46 0.93 -40.88 3.01
N SER A 47 0.01 -41.57 3.69
CA SER A 47 0.34 -42.78 4.45
C SER A 47 0.76 -43.95 3.54
N PRO A 48 0.06 -44.29 2.44
CA PRO A 48 0.49 -45.34 1.51
C PRO A 48 1.84 -45.05 0.83
N HIS A 49 2.21 -43.78 0.67
CA HIS A 49 3.47 -43.36 0.03
C HIS A 49 4.61 -43.14 1.04
N HIS A 50 4.44 -43.58 2.29
CA HIS A 50 5.41 -43.44 3.38
C HIS A 50 6.00 -42.02 3.49
N ALA A 51 5.13 -41.01 3.34
CA ALA A 51 5.55 -39.62 3.36
C ALA A 51 6.07 -39.20 4.73
N ASN A 52 7.23 -38.57 4.77
CA ASN A 52 7.84 -38.04 5.99
C ASN A 52 7.83 -36.50 5.93
N ILE A 53 7.09 -35.88 6.87
CA ILE A 53 6.94 -34.43 6.94
C ILE A 53 8.09 -33.85 7.77
N LEU A 54 9.01 -33.18 7.09
CA LEU A 54 10.20 -32.55 7.65
C LEU A 54 9.89 -31.07 7.95
N CYS A 55 9.30 -30.83 9.12
CA CYS A 55 8.79 -29.51 9.52
C CYS A 55 9.87 -28.43 9.54
N ARG A 56 11.09 -28.75 9.99
CA ARG A 56 12.20 -27.79 10.07
C ARG A 56 12.63 -27.30 8.69
N GLU A 57 12.69 -28.21 7.74
CA GLU A 57 13.10 -27.96 6.35
C GLU A 57 11.93 -27.45 5.49
N LYS A 58 10.72 -27.38 6.06
CA LYS A 58 9.45 -27.12 5.35
C LYS A 58 9.34 -28.02 4.12
N ALA A 59 9.58 -29.31 4.29
CA ALA A 59 9.66 -30.28 3.20
C ALA A 59 8.87 -31.55 3.50
N VAL A 60 8.45 -32.24 2.45
CA VAL A 60 7.91 -33.59 2.51
C VAL A 60 8.85 -34.52 1.73
N ARG A 61 9.26 -35.61 2.37
CA ARG A 61 10.08 -36.66 1.75
C ARG A 61 9.19 -37.85 1.42
N LEU A 62 9.16 -38.28 0.17
CA LEU A 62 8.54 -39.53 -0.25
C LEU A 62 9.63 -40.56 -0.52
N HIS A 63 9.40 -41.80 -0.12
CA HIS A 63 10.27 -42.92 -0.46
C HIS A 63 9.79 -43.53 -1.77
N LEU A 64 10.62 -43.48 -2.81
CA LEU A 64 10.41 -44.19 -4.07
C LEU A 64 11.00 -45.61 -3.94
N SER A 65 10.94 -46.39 -5.02
CA SER A 65 11.55 -47.73 -5.08
C SER A 65 13.03 -47.74 -4.65
N ASP A 66 13.46 -48.91 -4.19
CA ASP A 66 14.41 -49.26 -3.10
C ASP A 66 15.68 -48.44 -2.79
N HIS A 67 15.94 -47.25 -3.33
CA HIS A 67 16.96 -46.31 -2.82
C HIS A 67 16.74 -44.83 -3.19
N GLU A 68 15.66 -44.47 -3.89
CA GLU A 68 15.42 -43.10 -4.32
C GLU A 68 14.44 -42.39 -3.36
N THR A 69 14.71 -41.13 -3.03
CA THR A 69 13.81 -40.31 -2.20
C THR A 69 13.47 -39.03 -2.92
N LEU A 70 12.17 -38.71 -2.97
CA LEU A 70 11.67 -37.50 -3.57
C LEU A 70 11.48 -36.45 -2.48
N MET A 71 12.20 -35.33 -2.60
CA MET A 71 12.08 -34.19 -1.69
C MET A 71 11.21 -33.10 -2.30
N ILE A 72 10.06 -32.83 -1.69
CA ILE A 72 9.14 -31.77 -2.06
C ILE A 72 9.31 -30.65 -1.04
N TYR A 73 9.54 -29.44 -1.48
CA TYR A 73 9.69 -28.29 -0.59
C TYR A 73 8.44 -27.42 -0.67
N GLY A 74 7.94 -26.98 0.49
CA GLY A 74 6.94 -25.92 0.55
C GLY A 74 7.50 -24.61 -0.01
N ASP A 75 6.64 -23.59 -0.12
CA ASP A 75 6.97 -22.30 -0.73
C ASP A 75 8.26 -21.72 -0.13
N LYS A 76 9.36 -21.95 -0.85
CA LYS A 76 10.66 -21.37 -0.57
C LYS A 76 10.62 -20.04 -1.28
N THR A 77 10.57 -18.94 -0.53
CA THR A 77 11.12 -17.68 -1.01
C THR A 77 12.49 -18.03 -1.62
N VAL A 78 12.61 -17.92 -2.94
CA VAL A 78 13.84 -18.26 -3.67
C VAL A 78 14.90 -17.25 -3.25
N VAL A 79 15.54 -17.51 -2.12
CA VAL A 79 16.66 -16.74 -1.60
C VAL A 79 17.81 -17.70 -1.44
N ASN A 80 18.27 -18.23 -2.57
CA ASN A 80 19.64 -18.71 -2.67
C ASN A 80 20.32 -18.08 -3.89
N LEU A 81 20.09 -16.79 -4.07
CA LEU A 81 20.94 -15.97 -4.92
C LEU A 81 22.31 -15.87 -4.23
N ARG A 82 23.27 -16.65 -4.71
CA ARG A 82 24.67 -16.47 -4.34
C ARG A 82 25.17 -15.19 -5.01
N LEU A 83 25.13 -14.09 -4.27
CA LEU A 83 25.80 -12.85 -4.66
C LEU A 83 27.28 -13.13 -4.88
N ILE A 84 27.78 -12.76 -6.06
CA ILE A 84 29.20 -12.82 -6.42
C ILE A 84 29.73 -11.40 -6.59
N SER A 85 31.01 -11.19 -6.29
CA SER A 85 31.66 -9.90 -6.56
C SER A 85 31.83 -9.65 -8.06
N CYS A 86 31.94 -8.38 -8.45
CA CYS A 86 32.23 -7.97 -9.83
C CYS A 86 33.49 -8.65 -10.38
N ILE A 87 34.54 -8.76 -9.55
CA ILE A 87 35.81 -9.42 -9.92
C ILE A 87 35.57 -10.90 -10.25
N LYS A 88 34.75 -11.59 -9.46
CA LYS A 88 34.42 -13.00 -9.66
C LYS A 88 33.55 -13.19 -10.90
N ALA A 89 32.61 -12.27 -11.16
CA ALA A 89 31.81 -12.25 -12.38
C ALA A 89 32.68 -12.06 -13.63
N GLN A 90 33.61 -11.10 -13.62
CA GLN A 90 34.59 -10.89 -14.70
C GLN A 90 35.45 -12.14 -14.94
N LYS A 91 35.92 -12.79 -13.87
CA LYS A 91 36.69 -14.04 -13.98
C LYS A 91 35.87 -15.15 -14.66
N TYR A 92 34.57 -15.25 -14.39
CA TYR A 92 33.70 -16.22 -15.07
C TYR A 92 33.47 -15.86 -16.54
N LEU A 93 33.31 -14.58 -16.87
CA LEU A 93 33.20 -14.10 -18.26
C LEU A 93 34.47 -14.39 -19.07
N HIS A 94 35.66 -14.15 -18.49
CA HIS A 94 36.94 -14.48 -19.13
C HIS A 94 37.10 -15.99 -19.39
N LYS A 95 36.46 -16.84 -18.58
CA LYS A 95 36.42 -18.29 -18.78
C LYS A 95 35.36 -18.74 -19.80
N LYS A 96 34.82 -17.83 -20.61
CA LYS A 96 33.79 -18.08 -21.64
C LYS A 96 32.47 -18.65 -21.10
N ASN A 97 32.11 -18.32 -19.84
CA ASN A 97 30.77 -18.63 -19.35
C ASN A 97 29.75 -17.63 -19.93
N TYR A 98 28.52 -18.09 -20.13
CA TYR A 98 27.40 -17.22 -20.54
C TYR A 98 26.90 -16.38 -19.36
N ALA A 99 26.62 -15.11 -19.63
CA ALA A 99 25.95 -14.22 -18.69
C ALA A 99 24.68 -13.66 -19.34
N PHE A 100 23.62 -13.60 -18.54
CA PHE A 100 22.33 -13.05 -18.93
C PHE A 100 22.03 -11.84 -18.06
N LEU A 101 21.57 -10.75 -18.67
CA LEU A 101 21.07 -9.58 -17.97
C LEU A 101 19.55 -9.66 -17.92
N ALA A 102 18.99 -9.84 -16.71
CA ALA A 102 17.56 -9.73 -16.50
C ALA A 102 17.23 -8.30 -16.06
N HIS A 103 16.57 -7.53 -16.93
CA HIS A 103 16.01 -6.23 -16.59
C HIS A 103 14.56 -6.40 -16.15
N VAL A 104 14.30 -6.22 -14.85
CA VAL A 104 12.93 -6.26 -14.32
C VAL A 104 12.33 -4.89 -14.53
N MET A 105 11.51 -4.74 -15.57
CA MET A 105 10.64 -3.58 -15.71
C MET A 105 9.36 -3.85 -14.94
N ASN A 106 9.09 -3.03 -13.93
CA ASN A 106 7.78 -2.97 -13.34
C ASN A 106 6.86 -2.46 -14.45
N LYS A 107 6.07 -3.32 -15.09
CA LYS A 107 4.96 -2.86 -15.92
C LYS A 107 4.03 -2.14 -14.95
N THR A 108 4.14 -0.81 -14.89
CA THR A 108 3.06 0.03 -14.41
C THR A 108 1.82 -0.50 -15.11
N LYS A 109 0.88 -1.06 -14.35
CA LYS A 109 -0.46 -1.32 -14.89
C LYS A 109 -0.86 -0.02 -15.60
N GLU A 110 -1.31 -0.12 -16.85
CA GLU A 110 -1.96 1.02 -17.49
C GLU A 110 -3.01 1.52 -16.49
N GLU A 111 -2.79 2.73 -15.96
CA GLU A 111 -3.75 3.35 -15.07
C GLU A 111 -5.02 3.50 -15.91
N VAL A 112 -6.08 2.80 -15.52
CA VAL A 112 -7.39 2.93 -16.16
C VAL A 112 -7.75 4.42 -16.09
N ASP A 113 -7.93 5.06 -17.25
CA ASP A 113 -8.32 6.46 -17.28
C ASP A 113 -9.72 6.56 -16.66
N ILE A 114 -10.00 7.64 -15.92
CA ILE A 114 -11.33 7.91 -15.37
C ILE A 114 -12.37 7.89 -16.50
N LYS A 115 -11.97 8.29 -17.71
CA LYS A 115 -12.80 8.26 -18.93
C LYS A 115 -13.25 6.85 -19.33
N ASP A 116 -12.52 5.82 -18.92
CA ASP A 116 -12.84 4.41 -19.19
C ASP A 116 -13.82 3.82 -18.16
N ILE A 117 -14.23 4.61 -17.15
CA ILE A 117 -15.15 4.21 -16.08
C ILE A 117 -16.51 4.88 -16.34
N PRO A 118 -17.52 4.17 -16.91
CA PRO A 118 -18.78 4.79 -17.32
C PRO A 118 -19.47 5.56 -16.19
N VAL A 119 -19.49 4.99 -14.98
CA VAL A 119 -20.10 5.65 -13.81
C VAL A 119 -19.37 6.92 -13.40
N ALA A 120 -18.05 7.05 -13.64
CA ALA A 120 -17.33 8.28 -13.32
C ALA A 120 -17.65 9.40 -14.31
N CYS A 121 -17.89 9.05 -15.59
CA CYS A 121 -18.29 9.99 -16.63
C CYS A 121 -19.67 10.63 -16.36
N ASP A 122 -20.53 9.98 -15.58
CA ASP A 122 -21.83 10.52 -15.16
C ASP A 122 -21.70 11.63 -14.08
N PHE A 123 -20.53 11.76 -13.42
CA PHE A 123 -20.28 12.74 -12.34
C PHE A 123 -19.03 13.60 -12.62
N PRO A 124 -19.02 14.40 -13.70
CA PRO A 124 -17.86 15.22 -14.07
C PRO A 124 -17.52 16.31 -13.02
N ASP A 125 -18.49 16.71 -12.21
CA ASP A 125 -18.33 17.65 -11.10
C ASP A 125 -17.64 17.02 -9.87
N VAL A 126 -17.78 15.70 -9.69
CA VAL A 126 -17.16 14.94 -8.58
C VAL A 126 -15.74 14.49 -8.94
N PHE A 127 -15.48 14.23 -10.23
CA PHE A 127 -14.19 13.76 -10.74
C PHE A 127 -13.49 14.77 -11.67
N PRO A 128 -13.24 16.02 -11.22
CA PRO A 128 -12.54 16.99 -12.06
C PRO A 128 -11.04 16.68 -12.21
N GLU A 129 -10.45 17.14 -13.31
CA GLU A 129 -9.01 16.97 -13.56
C GLU A 129 -8.13 17.72 -12.52
N ASP A 130 -8.60 18.86 -12.01
CA ASP A 130 -8.01 19.57 -10.87
C ASP A 130 -9.11 20.17 -9.95
N LEU A 131 -8.74 20.54 -8.73
CA LEU A 131 -9.67 21.14 -7.78
C LEU A 131 -10.04 22.58 -8.19
N PRO A 132 -11.30 23.01 -8.00
CA PRO A 132 -11.78 24.35 -8.38
C PRO A 132 -11.27 25.49 -7.46
N GLY A 133 -10.17 25.27 -6.75
CA GLY A 133 -9.60 26.21 -5.79
C GLY A 133 -10.34 26.20 -4.44
N ILE A 134 -10.78 27.37 -3.98
CA ILE A 134 -11.37 27.54 -2.64
C ILE A 134 -12.66 26.72 -2.50
N PRO A 135 -12.79 25.88 -1.46
CA PRO A 135 -14.02 25.13 -1.24
C PRO A 135 -15.23 26.04 -0.96
N PRO A 136 -16.43 25.66 -1.43
CA PRO A 136 -17.64 26.39 -1.12
C PRO A 136 -17.93 26.37 0.38
N GLU A 137 -18.70 27.34 0.86
CA GLU A 137 -19.19 27.35 2.24
C GLU A 137 -20.10 26.16 2.48
N ARG A 138 -19.86 25.45 3.57
CA ARG A 138 -20.60 24.26 3.97
C ARG A 138 -20.92 24.36 5.46
N GLN A 139 -21.84 23.54 5.93
CA GLN A 139 -22.19 23.47 7.36
C GLN A 139 -20.99 23.08 8.24
N VAL A 140 -20.00 22.40 7.67
CA VAL A 140 -18.78 21.96 8.37
C VAL A 140 -17.60 22.77 7.86
N GLU A 141 -16.96 23.46 8.81
CA GLU A 141 -15.70 24.19 8.61
C GLU A 141 -14.61 23.60 9.50
N PHE A 142 -13.36 23.76 9.08
CA PHE A 142 -12.21 23.45 9.91
C PHE A 142 -12.00 24.53 10.97
N ARG A 143 -12.16 24.16 12.24
CA ARG A 143 -11.94 25.03 13.39
C ARG A 143 -10.61 24.70 14.06
N ILE A 144 -9.90 25.73 14.52
CA ILE A 144 -8.63 25.62 15.23
C ILE A 144 -8.80 26.14 16.65
N ASP A 145 -9.60 25.45 17.47
CA ASP A 145 -9.88 25.89 18.84
C ASP A 145 -8.60 25.87 19.69
N LEU A 146 -8.27 26.98 20.35
CA LEU A 146 -7.07 27.09 21.19
C LEU A 146 -7.42 26.93 22.67
N VAL A 147 -6.47 26.44 23.47
CA VAL A 147 -6.60 26.40 24.92
C VAL A 147 -6.77 27.82 25.49
N PRO A 148 -7.55 28.02 26.57
CA PRO A 148 -7.69 29.32 27.21
C PRO A 148 -6.33 29.92 27.60
N GLY A 149 -6.10 31.18 27.25
CA GLY A 149 -4.82 31.86 27.53
C GLY A 149 -3.68 31.51 26.58
N ALA A 150 -3.96 30.87 25.44
CA ALA A 150 -2.95 30.60 24.40
C ALA A 150 -2.24 31.90 23.97
N THR A 151 -0.91 31.84 24.02
CA THR A 151 -0.05 32.92 23.53
C THR A 151 0.11 32.83 22.02
N LEU A 152 0.29 34.00 21.39
CA LEU A 152 0.62 34.10 19.97
C LEU A 152 1.93 33.36 19.64
N ILE A 153 1.96 32.65 18.50
CA ILE A 153 3.18 32.01 18.00
C ILE A 153 3.60 32.69 16.70
N ALA A 154 4.77 33.34 16.73
CA ALA A 154 5.45 33.85 15.55
C ALA A 154 6.89 33.32 15.56
N LYS A 155 7.16 32.33 14.71
CA LYS A 155 8.49 31.74 14.54
C LYS A 155 9.14 32.28 13.27
N SER A 156 10.41 32.66 13.37
CA SER A 156 11.20 33.07 12.22
C SER A 156 11.32 31.94 11.19
N PRO A 157 11.29 32.26 9.88
CA PRO A 157 11.54 31.29 8.82
C PRO A 157 12.90 30.59 9.00
N TYR A 158 12.97 29.31 8.63
CA TYR A 158 14.24 28.60 8.60
C TYR A 158 15.11 29.07 7.44
N ARG A 159 16.42 28.92 7.57
CA ARG A 159 17.35 29.15 6.48
C ARG A 159 17.19 28.04 5.44
N LEU A 160 16.85 28.42 4.22
CA LEU A 160 16.69 27.52 3.08
C LEU A 160 17.91 27.59 2.16
N ALA A 161 18.27 26.45 1.56
CA ALA A 161 19.27 26.40 0.49
C ALA A 161 18.70 27.02 -0.80
N PRO A 162 19.55 27.46 -1.76
CA PRO A 162 19.07 28.08 -3.00
C PRO A 162 18.05 27.23 -3.78
N ALA A 163 18.25 25.90 -3.84
CA ALA A 163 17.32 24.99 -4.49
C ALA A 163 15.95 24.91 -3.77
N GLU A 164 15.95 24.96 -2.43
CA GLU A 164 14.73 24.96 -1.63
C GLU A 164 13.98 26.30 -1.74
N MET A 165 14.70 27.42 -1.86
CA MET A 165 14.10 28.74 -2.11
C MET A 165 13.40 28.80 -3.48
N GLN A 166 14.01 28.21 -4.51
CA GLN A 166 13.40 28.13 -5.83
C GLN A 166 12.13 27.26 -5.80
N GLU A 167 12.19 26.11 -5.12
CA GLU A 167 11.03 25.24 -4.94
C GLU A 167 9.92 25.93 -4.14
N LEU A 168 10.27 26.65 -3.06
CA LEU A 168 9.32 27.43 -2.27
C LEU A 168 8.57 28.43 -3.14
N SER A 169 9.29 29.19 -3.95
CA SER A 169 8.68 30.16 -4.87
C SER A 169 7.69 29.49 -5.84
N SER A 170 8.08 28.34 -6.42
CA SER A 170 7.23 27.55 -7.32
C SER A 170 5.93 27.08 -6.65
N GLN A 171 6.04 26.44 -5.48
CA GLN A 171 4.87 25.92 -4.76
C GLN A 171 3.97 27.02 -4.20
N LEU A 172 4.54 28.15 -3.76
CA LEU A 172 3.77 29.32 -3.33
C LEU A 172 2.94 29.90 -4.49
N SER A 173 3.53 30.02 -5.69
CA SER A 173 2.79 30.49 -6.88
C SER A 173 1.62 29.57 -7.17
N GLU A 174 1.84 28.25 -7.19
CA GLU A 174 0.77 27.28 -7.46
C GLU A 174 -0.37 27.38 -6.43
N LEU A 175 -0.03 27.50 -5.14
CA LEU A 175 -1.03 27.63 -4.07
C LEU A 175 -1.80 28.96 -4.13
N LEU A 176 -1.13 30.05 -4.55
CA LEU A 176 -1.75 31.37 -4.76
C LEU A 176 -2.69 31.34 -5.97
N ASP A 177 -2.24 30.76 -7.09
CA ASP A 177 -3.02 30.65 -8.33
C ASP A 177 -4.28 29.80 -8.12
N LYS A 178 -4.18 28.76 -7.28
CA LYS A 178 -5.34 27.95 -6.84
C LYS A 178 -6.20 28.62 -5.77
N GLY A 179 -5.77 29.76 -5.22
CA GLY A 179 -6.47 30.48 -4.15
C GLY A 179 -6.45 29.77 -2.79
N PHE A 180 -5.63 28.73 -2.61
CA PHE A 180 -5.53 28.02 -1.33
C PHE A 180 -4.84 28.86 -0.25
N ILE A 181 -4.00 29.82 -0.64
CA ILE A 181 -3.34 30.76 0.26
C ILE A 181 -3.53 32.19 -0.25
N ARG A 182 -3.27 33.16 0.62
CA ARG A 182 -3.27 34.59 0.29
C ARG A 182 -2.24 35.34 1.14
N PRO A 183 -1.68 36.46 0.65
CA PRO A 183 -0.90 37.35 1.50
C PRO A 183 -1.71 37.79 2.72
N SER A 184 -1.07 37.88 3.88
CA SER A 184 -1.73 38.27 5.12
C SER A 184 -0.81 39.08 6.01
N PHE A 185 -1.41 39.86 6.91
CA PHE A 185 -0.73 40.57 8.01
C PHE A 185 -1.06 39.87 9.33
N SER A 186 -0.85 38.56 9.38
CA SER A 186 -1.16 37.78 10.58
C SER A 186 -0.13 38.04 11.67
N PRO A 187 -0.56 38.15 12.94
CA PRO A 187 0.38 38.12 14.06
C PRO A 187 0.99 36.72 14.25
N TRP A 188 0.42 35.68 13.64
CA TRP A 188 0.95 34.31 13.68
C TRP A 188 1.97 34.09 12.57
N GLY A 189 2.88 33.14 12.78
CA GLY A 189 3.81 32.69 11.74
C GLY A 189 4.42 31.33 12.07
N ALA A 190 4.24 30.37 11.18
CA ALA A 190 4.85 29.06 11.23
C ALA A 190 5.92 28.92 10.14
N PRO A 191 7.14 28.42 10.43
CA PRO A 191 8.17 28.33 9.42
C PRO A 191 7.90 27.17 8.45
N VAL A 192 8.33 27.35 7.21
CA VAL A 192 8.30 26.30 6.19
C VAL A 192 9.58 25.47 6.24
N LEU A 193 9.44 24.17 6.00
CA LEU A 193 10.55 23.22 5.88
C LEU A 193 10.30 22.23 4.75
N PHE A 194 11.37 21.69 4.19
CA PHE A 194 11.33 20.75 3.08
C PHE A 194 11.79 19.37 3.47
N PHE A 195 11.12 18.35 2.93
CA PHE A 195 11.60 16.98 2.94
C PHE A 195 11.82 16.47 1.53
N LYS A 196 12.91 15.74 1.33
CA LYS A 196 13.19 15.06 0.06
C LYS A 196 12.43 13.74 0.02
N LYS A 197 11.55 13.57 -0.97
CA LYS A 197 10.89 12.30 -1.27
C LYS A 197 11.90 11.30 -1.85
N LYS A 198 11.51 10.02 -1.90
CA LYS A 198 12.33 8.93 -2.47
C LYS A 198 12.67 9.15 -3.95
N ASP A 199 11.78 9.82 -4.68
CA ASP A 199 11.96 10.20 -6.09
C ASP A 199 12.91 11.41 -6.29
N GLY A 200 13.38 12.01 -5.19
CA GLY A 200 14.26 13.17 -5.20
C GLY A 200 13.54 14.53 -5.21
N SER A 201 12.22 14.56 -5.37
CA SER A 201 11.41 15.79 -5.30
C SER A 201 11.30 16.33 -3.88
N PHE A 202 11.06 17.63 -3.76
CA PHE A 202 10.86 18.28 -2.48
C PHE A 202 9.37 18.31 -2.10
N ARG A 203 9.07 18.15 -0.80
CA ARG A 203 7.74 18.34 -0.23
C ARG A 203 7.79 19.50 0.75
N MET A 204 7.08 20.58 0.43
CA MET A 204 6.87 21.69 1.36
C MET A 204 5.99 21.22 2.53
N CYS A 205 6.42 21.53 3.73
CA CYS A 205 5.70 21.27 4.97
C CYS A 205 5.73 22.54 5.83
N ILE A 206 4.59 22.89 6.42
CA ILE A 206 4.49 24.03 7.35
C ILE A 206 4.60 23.48 8.77
N ASP A 207 5.50 24.05 9.57
CA ASP A 207 5.76 23.59 10.93
C ASP A 207 4.74 24.12 11.95
N TYR A 208 3.55 23.53 11.96
CA TYR A 208 2.52 23.84 12.95
C TYR A 208 2.76 23.16 14.31
N ARG A 209 3.95 22.65 14.64
CA ARG A 209 4.17 21.92 15.90
C ARG A 209 3.82 22.74 17.14
N GLU A 210 4.16 24.02 17.19
CA GLU A 210 3.79 24.87 18.33
C GLU A 210 2.30 25.19 18.34
N LEU A 211 1.72 25.49 17.17
CA LEU A 211 0.29 25.75 17.06
C LEU A 211 -0.50 24.53 17.58
N ASN A 212 -0.12 23.33 17.13
CA ASN A 212 -0.73 22.07 17.53
C ASN A 212 -0.62 21.77 19.03
N LYS A 213 0.34 22.35 19.76
CA LYS A 213 0.41 22.23 21.23
C LYS A 213 -0.66 23.08 21.93
N LEU A 214 -1.00 24.22 21.33
CA LEU A 214 -2.01 25.14 21.85
C LEU A 214 -3.42 24.80 21.37
N THR A 215 -3.56 24.01 20.30
CA THR A 215 -4.86 23.57 19.79
C THR A 215 -5.50 22.51 20.69
N ILE A 216 -6.77 22.69 21.00
CA ILE A 216 -7.60 21.69 21.67
C ILE A 216 -7.76 20.49 20.75
N LYS A 217 -7.34 19.31 21.23
CA LYS A 217 -7.39 18.08 20.44
C LYS A 217 -8.84 17.67 20.17
N ASN A 218 -9.23 17.66 18.91
CA ASN A 218 -10.50 17.06 18.48
C ASN A 218 -10.42 15.52 18.65
N ARG A 219 -10.98 15.01 19.76
CA ARG A 219 -11.04 13.57 20.06
C ARG A 219 -12.29 12.95 19.45
N TYR A 220 -12.38 12.96 18.13
CA TYR A 220 -13.45 12.24 17.44
C TYR A 220 -13.18 10.72 17.52
N PRO A 221 -14.16 9.90 17.98
CA PRO A 221 -13.98 8.46 18.07
C PRO A 221 -14.02 7.85 16.66
N LEU A 222 -12.85 7.55 16.12
CA LEU A 222 -12.75 6.76 14.89
C LEU A 222 -13.12 5.29 15.18
N PRO A 223 -13.92 4.64 14.32
CA PRO A 223 -14.26 3.23 14.48
C PRO A 223 -13.02 2.34 14.38
N ARG A 224 -13.05 1.17 15.02
CA ARG A 224 -11.95 0.20 14.90
C ARG A 224 -11.98 -0.43 13.52
N ILE A 225 -10.81 -0.83 13.04
CA ILE A 225 -10.68 -1.41 11.71
C ILE A 225 -11.47 -2.72 11.58
N ASP A 226 -11.51 -3.54 12.64
CA ASP A 226 -12.27 -4.79 12.66
C ASP A 226 -13.77 -4.55 12.57
N ASP A 227 -14.27 -3.51 13.24
CA ASP A 227 -15.68 -3.12 13.17
C ASP A 227 -16.05 -2.70 11.73
N LEU A 228 -15.18 -1.95 11.06
CA LEU A 228 -15.35 -1.58 9.65
C LEU A 228 -15.36 -2.82 8.73
N PHE A 229 -14.50 -3.82 8.99
CA PHE A 229 -14.49 -5.05 8.19
C PHE A 229 -15.73 -5.92 8.43
N HIS A 230 -16.23 -6.01 9.66
CA HIS A 230 -17.47 -6.72 9.95
C HIS A 230 -18.66 -6.10 9.22
N GLN A 231 -18.72 -4.76 9.12
CA GLN A 231 -19.77 -4.07 8.35
C GLN A 231 -19.75 -4.41 6.85
N LEU A 232 -18.59 -4.80 6.32
CA LEU A 232 -18.42 -5.19 4.92
C LEU A 232 -18.75 -6.67 4.67
N GLN A 233 -19.07 -7.45 5.70
CA GLN A 233 -19.40 -8.86 5.57
C GLN A 233 -20.66 -9.07 4.72
N GLY A 234 -20.58 -9.98 3.74
CA GLY A 234 -21.69 -10.29 2.82
C GLY A 234 -21.70 -9.46 1.54
N ALA A 235 -20.95 -8.36 1.48
CA ALA A 235 -20.70 -7.65 0.23
C ALA A 235 -19.78 -8.48 -0.69
N SER A 236 -20.12 -8.53 -1.97
CA SER A 236 -19.35 -9.24 -3.00
C SER A 236 -18.55 -8.32 -3.90
N TYR A 237 -18.87 -7.02 -3.90
CA TYR A 237 -18.23 -5.99 -4.72
C TYR A 237 -17.87 -4.79 -3.84
N PHE A 238 -16.69 -4.23 -4.06
CA PHE A 238 -16.18 -3.08 -3.32
C PHE A 238 -15.68 -2.03 -4.30
N SER A 239 -15.96 -0.76 -3.99
CA SER A 239 -15.42 0.39 -4.70
C SER A 239 -14.67 1.27 -3.70
N LYS A 240 -13.55 1.85 -4.13
CA LYS A 240 -12.74 2.72 -3.30
C LYS A 240 -12.57 4.06 -3.99
N ILE A 241 -12.96 5.12 -3.29
CA ILE A 241 -12.85 6.49 -3.76
C ILE A 241 -11.80 7.18 -2.91
N TYR A 242 -10.89 7.91 -3.57
CA TYR A 242 -9.86 8.71 -2.91
C TYR A 242 -10.11 10.19 -3.18
N LEU A 243 -10.11 11.00 -2.12
CA LEU A 243 -10.22 12.44 -2.25
C LEU A 243 -8.87 13.04 -2.64
N ARG A 244 -8.81 13.69 -3.80
CA ARG A 244 -7.65 14.46 -4.25
C ARG A 244 -7.42 15.63 -3.28
N SER A 245 -6.22 15.72 -2.70
CA SER A 245 -5.85 16.81 -1.78
C SER A 245 -6.92 17.08 -0.72
N GLY A 246 -7.47 16.02 -0.10
CA GLY A 246 -8.69 16.10 0.72
C GLY A 246 -8.70 17.20 1.80
N TYR A 247 -7.54 17.56 2.38
CA TYR A 247 -7.45 18.66 3.33
C TYR A 247 -7.77 20.03 2.71
N HIS A 248 -7.35 20.28 1.47
CA HIS A 248 -7.64 21.53 0.75
C HIS A 248 -9.11 21.63 0.32
N GLN A 249 -9.90 20.57 0.46
CA GLN A 249 -11.35 20.58 0.19
C GLN A 249 -12.18 21.00 1.41
N LEU A 250 -11.55 21.23 2.57
CA LEU A 250 -12.20 21.68 3.80
C LEU A 250 -11.83 23.14 4.08
N ARG A 251 -12.83 24.02 4.10
CA ARG A 251 -12.63 25.46 4.35
C ARG A 251 -12.30 25.71 5.82
N VAL A 252 -11.28 26.52 6.07
CA VAL A 252 -10.93 27.01 7.42
C VAL A 252 -11.91 28.12 7.80
N ARG A 253 -12.41 28.09 9.05
CA ARG A 253 -13.25 29.15 9.61
C ARG A 253 -12.52 30.50 9.52
N GLU A 254 -13.22 31.56 9.11
CA GLU A 254 -12.57 32.85 8.81
C GLU A 254 -11.72 33.42 9.95
N GLU A 255 -12.21 33.28 11.19
CA GLU A 255 -11.53 33.72 12.41
C GLU A 255 -10.23 32.94 12.70
N ASP A 256 -10.10 31.73 12.15
CA ASP A 256 -8.97 30.83 12.38
C ASP A 256 -7.93 30.92 11.26
N ILE A 257 -8.25 31.53 10.11
CA ILE A 257 -7.32 31.72 8.98
C ILE A 257 -6.00 32.39 9.41
N PRO A 258 -5.99 33.46 10.23
CA PRO A 258 -4.73 34.06 10.67
C PRO A 258 -3.79 33.06 11.37
N ARG A 259 -4.33 32.05 12.06
CA ARG A 259 -3.54 31.05 12.82
C ARG A 259 -2.71 30.16 11.92
N THR A 260 -3.07 30.03 10.64
CA THR A 260 -2.37 29.18 9.67
C THR A 260 -1.30 29.94 8.87
N ALA A 261 -0.99 31.20 9.19
CA ALA A 261 0.02 31.97 8.48
C ALA A 261 1.44 31.34 8.57
N PHE A 262 2.20 31.44 7.47
CA PHE A 262 3.55 30.89 7.32
C PHE A 262 4.40 31.75 6.38
#